data_AF-A0A1Y7VM16-F1
#
_entry.id   AF-A0A1Y7VM16-F1
#
_cell.length_a   1.000
_cell.length_b   1.000
_cell.length_c   1.000
_cell.angle_alpha   90.00
_cell.angle_beta   90.00
_cell.angle_gamma   90.00
#
_symmetry.space_group_name_H-M   'P 1'
#
loop_
_entity.id
_entity.type
_entity.pdbx_description
1 polymer ?
#
loop_
_entity_poly.entity_id
_entity_poly.type
_entity_poly.pdbx_seq_one_letter_code
_entity_poly.pdbx_strand_id
1 'polypeptide(L)'
;MEKTKEKAERILLEPYRYLLQLPGKQVRSKLSQAFNHWLKVPEDKLQIIIEVTEMLHNASLLIDDIEDSSKLRRGFPVAHSIYGVPSVINSANYVYFLGLEKVLTLDHPDAVKLFT
;
A
#
# COMPACT_ATOMS: atom_id res chain seq x y z
N MET A 1 0.12 -8.63 26.26
CA MET A 1 0.45 -7.41 25.50
C MET A 1 0.46 -7.66 23.99
N GLU A 2 1.12 -8.72 23.52
CA GLU A 2 1.24 -9.05 22.08
C GLU A 2 -0.11 -9.22 21.36
N LYS A 3 -1.04 -10.01 21.95
CA LYS A 3 -2.41 -10.17 21.42
C LYS A 3 -3.20 -8.86 21.28
N THR A 4 -2.90 -7.84 22.10
CA THR A 4 -3.57 -6.54 22.03
C THR A 4 -3.04 -5.71 20.86
N LYS A 5 -1.73 -5.80 20.58
CA LYS A 5 -1.09 -5.12 19.45
C LYS A 5 -1.59 -5.70 18.12
N GLU A 6 -1.62 -7.03 17.99
CA GLU A 6 -2.17 -7.71 16.80
C GLU A 6 -3.63 -7.34 16.53
N LYS A 7 -4.44 -7.23 17.58
CA LYS A 7 -5.84 -6.80 17.45
C LYS A 7 -5.94 -5.36 16.94
N ALA A 8 -5.12 -4.45 17.47
CA ALA A 8 -5.09 -3.06 17.02
C ALA A 8 -4.65 -2.95 15.56
N GLU A 9 -3.59 -3.68 15.19
CA GLU A 9 -3.07 -3.70 13.81
C GLU A 9 -4.10 -4.23 12.82
N ARG A 10 -4.86 -5.26 13.20
CA ARG A 10 -5.98 -5.76 12.40
C ARG A 10 -7.03 -4.67 12.14
N ILE A 11 -7.39 -3.89 13.16
CA ILE A 11 -8.39 -2.81 13.04
C ILE A 11 -7.85 -1.69 12.14
N LEU A 12 -6.60 -1.26 12.35
CA LEU A 12 -5.99 -0.19 11.58
C LEU A 12 -5.87 -0.53 10.09
N LEU A 13 -5.64 -1.81 9.76
CA LEU A 13 -5.46 -2.27 8.38
C LEU A 13 -6.74 -2.78 7.72
N GLU A 14 -7.88 -2.79 8.41
CA GLU A 14 -9.12 -3.36 7.86
C GLU A 14 -9.59 -2.65 6.58
N PRO A 15 -9.62 -1.31 6.48
CA PRO A 15 -9.94 -0.63 5.23
C PRO A 15 -8.97 -0.94 4.08
N TYR A 16 -7.68 -1.03 4.39
CA TYR A 16 -6.65 -1.39 3.42
C TYR A 16 -6.81 -2.84 2.92
N ARG A 17 -7.04 -3.79 3.83
CA ARG A 17 -7.28 -5.21 3.51
C ARG A 17 -8.55 -5.40 2.68
N TYR A 18 -9.60 -4.62 2.94
CA TYR A 18 -10.80 -4.60 2.11
C TYR A 18 -10.44 -4.24 0.65
N LEU A 19 -9.67 -3.17 0.43
CA LEU A 19 -9.26 -2.78 -0.92
C LEU A 19 -8.44 -3.87 -1.63
N LEU A 20 -7.56 -4.57 -0.90
CA LEU A 20 -6.74 -5.65 -1.46
C LEU A 20 -7.56 -6.88 -1.92
N GLN A 21 -8.75 -7.10 -1.37
CA GLN A 21 -9.65 -8.17 -1.83
C GLN A 21 -10.26 -7.87 -3.20
N LEU A 22 -10.24 -6.60 -3.64
CA LEU A 22 -10.79 -6.20 -4.92
C LEU A 22 -9.80 -6.55 -6.05
N PRO A 23 -10.23 -7.20 -7.14
CA PRO A 23 -9.32 -7.66 -8.19
C PRO A 23 -8.59 -6.49 -8.87
N GLY A 24 -7.27 -6.46 -8.73
CA GLY A 24 -6.39 -5.48 -9.37
C GLY A 24 -5.68 -6.03 -10.61
N LYS A 25 -5.18 -5.14 -11.48
CA LYS A 25 -4.42 -5.52 -12.68
C LYS A 25 -2.94 -5.81 -12.43
N GLN A 26 -2.44 -5.45 -11.24
CA GLN A 26 -1.03 -5.56 -10.83
C GLN A 26 -0.05 -5.01 -11.88
N VAL A 27 -0.42 -3.86 -12.49
CA VAL A 27 0.37 -3.26 -13.57
C VAL A 27 1.75 -2.84 -13.08
N ARG A 28 1.85 -2.33 -11.84
CA ARG A 28 3.13 -1.85 -11.29
C ARG A 28 4.08 -3.01 -11.04
N SER A 29 3.62 -4.12 -10.45
CA SER A 29 4.43 -5.34 -10.34
C SER A 29 4.95 -5.83 -11.71
N LYS A 30 4.09 -5.92 -12.73
CA LYS A 30 4.49 -6.31 -14.09
C LYS A 30 5.49 -5.32 -14.71
N LEU A 31 5.30 -4.02 -14.47
CA LEU A 31 6.20 -2.98 -14.93
C LEU A 31 7.58 -3.12 -14.28
N SER A 32 7.64 -3.29 -12.96
CA SER A 32 8.88 -3.53 -12.22
C SER A 32 9.63 -4.76 -12.76
N GLN A 33 8.92 -5.86 -13.01
CA GLN A 33 9.49 -7.06 -13.62
C GLN A 33 10.01 -6.80 -15.04
N ALA A 34 9.26 -6.06 -15.86
CA ALA A 34 9.68 -5.71 -17.22
C ALA A 34 10.94 -4.85 -17.22
N PHE A 35 11.02 -3.83 -16.35
CA PHE A 35 12.22 -3.01 -16.19
C PHE A 35 13.39 -3.82 -15.63
N ASN A 36 13.12 -4.84 -14.81
CA ASN A 36 14.17 -5.70 -14.29
C ASN A 36 14.90 -6.52 -15.36
N HIS A 37 14.34 -6.64 -16.57
CA HIS A 37 15.05 -7.16 -17.73
C HIS A 37 16.38 -6.43 -17.98
N TRP A 38 16.40 -5.11 -17.79
CA TRP A 38 17.59 -4.28 -17.92
C TRP A 38 18.32 -4.06 -16.60
N LEU A 39 17.58 -3.78 -15.53
CA LEU A 39 18.17 -3.36 -14.26
C LEU A 39 18.83 -4.51 -13.48
N LYS A 40 18.38 -5.75 -13.69
CA LYS A 40 18.94 -6.98 -13.07
C LYS A 40 19.13 -6.84 -11.56
N VAL A 41 18.15 -6.23 -10.89
CA VAL A 41 18.08 -6.10 -9.44
C VAL A 41 17.96 -7.50 -8.82
N PRO A 42 18.71 -7.79 -7.72
CA PRO A 42 18.54 -9.01 -6.95
C PRO A 42 17.08 -9.23 -6.54
N GLU A 43 16.61 -10.48 -6.64
CA GLU A 43 15.19 -10.83 -6.46
C GLU A 43 14.66 -10.42 -5.08
N ASP A 44 15.46 -10.58 -4.02
CA ASP A 44 15.13 -10.17 -2.65
C ASP A 44 14.84 -8.67 -2.55
N LYS A 45 15.64 -7.83 -3.23
CA LYS A 45 15.45 -6.38 -3.26
C LYS A 45 14.29 -5.98 -4.17
N LEU A 46 14.13 -6.66 -5.32
CA LEU A 46 13.03 -6.40 -6.23
C LEU A 46 11.67 -6.65 -5.57
N GLN A 47 11.55 -7.74 -4.80
CA GLN A 47 10.30 -8.04 -4.08
C GLN A 47 9.95 -6.96 -3.07
N ILE A 48 10.93 -6.46 -2.31
CA ILE A 48 10.72 -5.34 -1.38
C ILE A 48 10.25 -4.09 -2.14
N ILE A 49 10.87 -3.75 -3.27
CA ILE A 49 10.49 -2.60 -4.10
C ILE A 49 9.05 -2.75 -4.63
N ILE A 50 8.67 -3.93 -5.10
CA ILE A 50 7.31 -4.22 -5.59
C ILE A 50 6.30 -4.07 -4.46
N GLU A 51 6.58 -4.66 -3.29
CA GLU A 51 5.70 -4.59 -2.13
C GLU A 51 5.49 -3.14 -1.66
N VAL A 52 6.55 -2.35 -1.52
CA VAL A 52 6.46 -0.92 -1.19
C VAL A 52 5.59 -0.19 -2.22
N THR A 53 5.85 -0.42 -3.51
CA THR A 53 5.14 0.25 -4.60
C THR A 53 3.64 -0.06 -4.58
N GLU A 54 3.26 -1.32 -4.35
CA GLU A 54 1.86 -1.72 -4.24
C GLU A 54 1.22 -1.23 -2.92
N MET A 55 1.97 -1.16 -1.82
CA MET A 55 1.51 -0.55 -0.57
C MET A 55 1.11 0.90 -0.77
N LEU A 56 2.02 1.71 -1.32
CA LEU A 56 1.79 3.13 -1.60
C LEU A 56 0.66 3.33 -2.60
N HIS A 57 0.61 2.52 -3.67
CA HIS A 57 -0.45 2.63 -4.65
C HIS A 57 -1.84 2.37 -4.05
N ASN A 58 -2.01 1.31 -3.28
CA ASN A 58 -3.31 0.99 -2.70
C ASN A 58 -3.67 1.99 -1.59
N ALA A 59 -2.70 2.48 -0.81
CA ALA A 59 -2.94 3.56 0.15
C ALA A 59 -3.39 4.86 -0.55
N SER A 60 -2.77 5.23 -1.68
CA SER A 60 -3.21 6.40 -2.44
C SER A 60 -4.62 6.25 -2.98
N LEU A 61 -5.00 5.08 -3.49
CA LEU A 61 -6.38 4.83 -3.95
C LEU A 61 -7.43 5.05 -2.85
N LEU A 62 -7.11 4.74 -1.59
CA LEU A 62 -8.03 5.00 -0.47
C LEU A 62 -8.22 6.51 -0.24
N ILE A 63 -7.15 7.29 -0.37
CA ILE A 63 -7.18 8.75 -0.25
C ILE A 63 -7.86 9.38 -1.47
N ASP A 64 -7.44 9.02 -2.68
CA ASP A 64 -8.00 9.50 -3.95
C ASP A 64 -9.51 9.29 -4.00
N ASP A 65 -10.01 8.10 -3.62
CA ASP A 65 -11.44 7.82 -3.65
C ASP A 65 -12.22 8.76 -2.70
N ILE A 66 -11.62 9.19 -1.58
CA ILE A 66 -12.22 10.17 -0.65
C ILE A 66 -12.18 11.57 -1.27
N GLU A 67 -11.01 12.00 -1.75
CA GLU A 67 -10.79 13.32 -2.34
C GLU A 67 -11.69 13.57 -3.55
N ASP A 68 -11.86 12.55 -4.39
CA ASP A 68 -12.72 12.59 -5.57
C ASP A 68 -14.22 12.35 -5.25
N SER A 69 -14.57 12.14 -3.98
CA SER A 69 -15.94 11.77 -3.57
C SER A 69 -16.50 10.55 -4.32
N SER A 70 -15.61 9.64 -4.73
CA SER A 70 -15.92 8.45 -5.52
C SER A 70 -16.93 7.55 -4.83
N LYS A 71 -17.73 6.82 -5.62
CA LYS A 71 -18.73 5.87 -5.10
C LYS A 71 -18.29 4.42 -5.21
N LEU A 72 -17.55 4.09 -6.26
CA LEU A 72 -17.11 2.74 -6.55
C LEU A 72 -15.62 2.70 -6.90
N ARG A 73 -14.96 1.62 -6.47
CA ARG A 73 -13.62 1.20 -6.88
C ARG A 73 -13.69 -0.21 -7.42
N ARG A 74 -13.22 -0.44 -8.66
CA ARG A 74 -13.19 -1.76 -9.31
C ARG A 74 -14.58 -2.46 -9.33
N GLY A 75 -15.66 -1.66 -9.35
CA GLY A 75 -17.04 -2.16 -9.33
C GLY A 75 -17.63 -2.41 -7.93
N PHE A 76 -16.88 -2.17 -6.86
CA PHE A 76 -17.31 -2.36 -5.46
C PHE A 76 -17.38 -1.03 -4.71
N PRO A 77 -18.15 -0.92 -3.61
CA PRO A 77 -18.19 0.28 -2.79
C PRO A 77 -16.79 0.71 -2.33
N VAL A 78 -16.51 2.00 -2.39
CA VAL A 78 -15.26 2.58 -1.84
C VAL A 78 -15.17 2.33 -0.33
N ALA A 79 -13.95 2.12 0.17
CA ALA A 79 -13.73 1.77 1.58
C ALA A 79 -14.36 2.80 2.54
N HIS A 80 -14.30 4.09 2.22
CA HIS A 80 -14.83 5.15 3.10
C HIS A 80 -16.36 5.16 3.21
N SER A 81 -17.07 4.50 2.29
CA SER A 81 -18.52 4.30 2.40
C SER A 81 -18.90 3.16 3.36
N ILE A 82 -17.94 2.29 3.69
CA ILE A 82 -18.11 1.14 4.61
C ILE A 82 -17.59 1.50 6.00
N TYR A 83 -16.35 2.02 6.07
CA TYR A 83 -15.62 2.24 7.33
C TYR A 83 -15.62 3.70 7.81
N GLY A 84 -16.20 4.60 7.00
CA GLY A 84 -16.20 6.04 7.25
C GLY A 84 -14.88 6.72 6.86
N VAL A 85 -14.98 7.98 6.43
CA VAL A 85 -13.84 8.81 6.01
C VAL A 85 -12.71 8.86 7.06
N PRO A 86 -12.96 9.10 8.37
CA PRO A 86 -11.88 9.22 9.35
C PRO A 86 -11.03 7.96 9.47
N SER A 87 -11.67 6.78 9.50
CA SER A 87 -10.98 5.49 9.62
C SER A 87 -10.11 5.19 8.40
N VAL A 88 -10.62 5.52 7.20
CA VAL A 88 -9.92 5.23 5.94
C VAL A 88 -8.72 6.16 5.74
N ILE A 89 -8.86 7.46 6.06
CA ILE A 89 -7.71 8.39 6.06
C ILE A 89 -6.62 7.87 7.00
N ASN A 90 -6.98 7.51 8.23
CA ASN A 90 -6.01 7.02 9.21
C ASN A 90 -5.34 5.71 8.75
N SER A 91 -6.12 4.77 8.19
CA SER A 91 -5.61 3.51 7.65
C SER A 91 -4.63 3.71 6.49
N ALA A 92 -4.99 4.56 5.52
CA ALA A 92 -4.16 4.84 4.36
C ALA A 92 -2.83 5.51 4.75
N ASN A 93 -2.89 6.54 5.61
CA ASN A 93 -1.70 7.23 6.09
C ASN A 93 -0.80 6.32 6.93
N TYR A 94 -1.39 5.43 7.73
CA TYR A 94 -0.63 4.41 8.43
C TYR A 94 0.14 3.51 7.46
N VAL A 95 -0.48 3.08 6.36
CA VAL A 95 0.18 2.28 5.32
C VAL A 95 1.29 3.06 4.60
N TYR A 96 1.18 4.37 4.42
CA TYR A 96 2.32 5.17 3.90
C TYR A 96 3.56 5.03 4.78
N PHE A 97 3.40 5.11 6.11
CA PHE A 97 4.51 4.94 7.04
C PHE A 97 5.00 3.50 7.15
N LEU A 98 4.12 2.49 7.03
CA LEU A 98 4.56 1.10 6.88
C LEU A 98 5.34 0.89 5.57
N GLY A 99 4.99 1.61 4.50
CA GLY A 99 5.76 1.64 3.26
C GLY A 99 7.17 2.18 3.49
N LEU A 100 7.30 3.30 4.23
CA LEU A 100 8.61 3.85 4.62
C LEU A 100 9.41 2.87 5.50
N GLU A 101 8.77 2.24 6.49
CA GLU A 101 9.41 1.21 7.34
C GLU A 101 9.94 0.06 6.48
N LYS A 102 9.17 -0.39 5.49
CA LYS A 102 9.57 -1.43 4.55
C LYS A 102 10.74 -1.00 3.66
N VAL A 103 10.77 0.26 3.20
CA VAL A 103 11.91 0.80 2.42
C VAL A 103 13.22 0.74 3.21
N LEU A 104 13.20 0.98 4.52
CA LEU A 104 14.40 0.90 5.35
C LEU A 104 15.05 -0.49 5.30
N THR A 105 14.27 -1.55 5.04
CA THR A 105 14.79 -2.93 4.91
C THR A 105 15.60 -3.17 3.63
N LEU A 106 15.58 -2.25 2.67
CA LEU A 106 16.46 -2.30 1.50
C LEU A 106 17.94 -2.11 1.87
N ASP A 107 18.24 -1.53 3.04
CA ASP A 107 19.60 -1.28 3.52
C ASP A 107 20.47 -0.55 2.48
N HIS A 108 19.88 0.47 1.84
CA HIS A 108 20.55 1.31 0.85
C HIS A 108 20.49 2.77 1.30
N PRO A 109 21.63 3.49 1.37
CA PRO A 109 21.70 4.83 1.95
C PRO A 109 20.80 5.85 1.25
N ASP A 110 20.61 5.71 -0.06
CA ASP A 110 19.76 6.61 -0.85
C ASP A 110 18.28 6.21 -0.90
N ALA A 111 17.89 5.04 -0.37
CA ALA A 111 16.53 4.52 -0.56
C ALA A 111 15.47 5.43 0.10
N VAL A 112 15.73 5.91 1.31
CA VAL A 112 14.83 6.84 2.01
C VAL A 112 14.78 8.18 1.30
N LYS A 113 15.92 8.68 0.82
CA LYS A 113 16.01 9.96 0.10
C LYS A 113 15.23 9.93 -1.20
N LEU A 114 15.16 8.79 -1.88
CA LEU A 114 14.36 8.64 -3.09
C LEU A 114 12.86 8.51 -2.79
N PHE A 115 12.51 7.99 -1.61
CA PHE A 115 11.12 7.83 -1.18
C PHE A 115 10.45 9.16 -0.77
N THR A 116 11.20 10.10 -0.18
CA THR A 116 10.72 11.39 0.34
C THR A 116 10.87 12.53 -0.64
#